data_AF-A0A1Y0VXC9-F1
#
_entry.id   AF-A0A1Y0VXC9-F1
#
_cell.length_a   1.000
_cell.length_b   1.000
_cell.length_c   1.000
_cell.angle_alpha   90.00
_cell.angle_beta   90.00
_cell.angle_gamma   90.00
#
_symmetry.space_group_name_H-M   'P 1'
#
loop_
_entity.id
_entity.type
_entity.pdbx_description
1 polymer ?
#
loop_
_entity_poly.entity_id
_entity_poly.type
_entity_poly.pdbx_seq_one_letter_code
_entity_poly.pdbx_strand_id
1 'polypeptide(L)'
;MTCTHPTSMQSILDQVSDGLDTAFKVEPNIEAPQLTLEDPESGRKIRVQTSANAFTLFTTNEPQEPFKINGNQDMAANIGLAIEPQMLPDAIHHSGFGNIIISPSKPMMYRNVYYLN
;
A
#
# COMPACT_ATOMS: atom_id res chain seq x y z
N MET A 1 -1.28 -2.68 13.80
CA MET A 1 0.11 -3.01 14.18
C MET A 1 0.97 -1.77 13.98
N THR A 2 1.81 -1.42 14.95
CA THR A 2 2.87 -0.41 14.78
C THR A 2 4.17 -1.14 14.45
N CYS A 3 4.63 -1.08 13.20
CA CYS A 3 5.92 -1.66 12.80
C CYS A 3 7.06 -0.78 13.29
N THR A 4 7.74 -1.18 14.36
CA THR A 4 8.97 -0.51 14.84
C THR A 4 10.23 -0.99 14.09
N HIS A 5 10.10 -2.05 13.29
CA HIS A 5 11.16 -2.65 12.48
C HIS A 5 10.59 -3.07 11.11
N PRO A 6 11.37 -3.00 10.02
CA PRO A 6 10.94 -3.51 8.72
C PRO A 6 10.48 -4.97 8.84
N THR A 7 9.26 -5.26 8.40
CA THR A 7 8.71 -6.63 8.39
C THR A 7 8.69 -7.13 6.95
N SER A 8 9.17 -8.35 6.72
CA SER A 8 9.14 -8.93 5.38
C SER A 8 7.72 -9.27 4.95
N MET A 9 7.43 -9.15 3.65
CA MET A 9 6.14 -9.54 3.09
C MET A 9 5.85 -11.03 3.33
N GLN A 10 6.85 -11.90 3.26
CA GLN A 10 6.68 -13.33 3.56
C GLN A 10 6.17 -13.54 4.99
N SER A 11 6.80 -12.89 5.98
CA SER A 11 6.37 -12.99 7.38
C SER A 11 4.95 -12.49 7.61
N ILE A 12 4.49 -11.54 6.81
CA ILE A 12 3.11 -11.05 6.83
C ILE A 12 2.20 -12.13 6.23
N LEU A 13 2.49 -12.62 5.03
CA LEU A 13 1.69 -13.64 4.34
C LEU A 13 1.58 -14.95 5.13
N ASP A 14 2.61 -15.33 5.88
CA ASP A 14 2.57 -16.50 6.76
C ASP A 14 1.50 -16.40 7.87
N GLN A 15 1.04 -15.17 8.18
CA GLN A 15 0.01 -14.90 9.19
C GLN A 15 -1.38 -14.69 8.58
N VAL A 16 -1.50 -14.55 7.26
CA VAL A 16 -2.78 -14.26 6.58
C VAL A 16 -2.95 -15.23 5.41
N SER A 17 -3.70 -16.32 5.65
CA SER A 17 -3.83 -17.43 4.70
C SER A 17 -4.51 -17.06 3.39
N ASP A 18 -5.34 -16.02 3.40
CA ASP A 18 -6.22 -15.67 2.29
C ASP A 18 -5.68 -14.51 1.45
N GLY A 19 -4.47 -14.01 1.74
CA GLY A 19 -3.89 -12.82 1.10
C GLY A 19 -4.03 -11.56 1.96
N LEU A 20 -3.70 -10.40 1.39
CA LEU A 20 -3.77 -9.11 2.06
C LEU A 20 -4.88 -8.26 1.46
N ASP A 21 -5.62 -7.62 2.35
CA ASP A 21 -6.36 -6.38 2.14
C ASP A 21 -6.23 -5.58 3.44
N THR A 22 -5.01 -5.11 3.70
CA THR A 22 -4.60 -4.71 5.05
C THR A 22 -3.88 -3.38 5.04
N ALA A 23 -4.31 -2.48 5.92
CA ALA A 23 -3.62 -1.22 6.17
C ALA A 23 -2.47 -1.38 7.18
N PHE A 24 -1.28 -0.97 6.77
CA PHE A 24 -0.07 -0.91 7.58
C PHE A 24 0.20 0.55 7.96
N LYS A 25 0.15 0.85 9.26
CA LYS A 25 0.49 2.17 9.78
C LYS A 25 1.98 2.45 9.61
N VAL A 26 2.30 3.61 9.06
CA VAL A 26 3.66 4.14 8.92
C VAL A 26 3.71 5.57 9.40
N GLU A 27 4.90 6.03 9.81
CA GLU A 27 5.11 7.45 10.05
C GLU A 27 5.29 8.18 8.71
N PRO A 28 4.58 9.28 8.45
CA PRO A 28 4.76 10.10 7.26
C PRO A 28 6.23 10.53 7.08
N ASN A 29 6.79 10.35 5.88
CA ASN A 29 8.18 10.68 5.62
C ASN A 29 8.38 11.16 4.17
N ILE A 30 8.98 12.33 3.98
CA ILE A 30 9.29 12.92 2.67
C ILE A 30 10.79 12.93 2.34
N GLU A 31 11.62 12.37 3.21
CA GLU A 31 13.07 12.28 3.05
C GLU A 31 13.55 10.87 2.68
N ALA A 32 12.87 9.83 3.17
CA ALA A 32 13.23 8.43 2.91
C ALA A 32 12.01 7.54 2.56
N PRO A 33 12.18 6.51 1.71
CA PRO A 33 11.14 5.50 1.49
C PRO A 33 10.80 4.70 2.75
N GLN A 34 9.52 4.44 2.94
CA GLN A 34 9.00 3.62 4.05
C GLN A 34 8.69 2.18 3.63
N LEU A 35 8.53 1.94 2.32
CA LEU A 35 8.23 0.62 1.75
C LEU A 35 9.27 0.25 0.69
N THR A 36 9.67 -1.02 0.67
CA THR A 36 10.47 -1.62 -0.40
C THR A 36 9.82 -2.95 -0.80
N LEU A 37 9.56 -3.12 -2.09
CA LEU A 37 9.17 -4.38 -2.71
C LEU A 37 10.28 -4.78 -3.69
N GLU A 38 10.68 -6.04 -3.62
CA GLU A 38 11.74 -6.61 -4.45
C GLU A 38 11.24 -7.93 -5.02
N ASP A 39 11.43 -8.11 -6.32
CA ASP A 39 11.32 -9.40 -6.99
C ASP A 39 12.74 -9.96 -7.16
N PRO A 40 13.16 -10.95 -6.34
CA PRO A 40 14.52 -11.48 -6.39
C PRO A 40 14.86 -12.16 -7.71
N GLU A 41 13.87 -12.68 -8.45
CA GLU A 41 14.11 -13.40 -9.70
C GLU A 41 14.50 -12.43 -10.82
N SER A 42 13.76 -11.33 -10.98
CA SER A 42 14.07 -10.32 -12.00
C SER A 42 15.05 -9.25 -11.52
N GLY A 43 15.29 -9.14 -10.21
CA GLY A 43 16.08 -8.08 -9.58
C GLY A 43 15.37 -6.71 -9.54
N ARG A 44 14.13 -6.62 -10.03
CA ARG A 44 13.36 -5.37 -10.02
C ARG A 44 13.02 -4.96 -8.60
N LYS A 45 13.08 -3.65 -8.36
CA LYS A 45 12.81 -3.08 -7.06
C LYS A 45 11.94 -1.84 -7.16
N ILE A 46 10.94 -1.78 -6.28
CA ILE A 46 10.14 -0.58 -6.05
C ILE A 46 10.38 -0.11 -4.62
N ARG A 47 10.71 1.16 -4.44
CA ARG A 47 10.73 1.80 -3.13
C ARG A 47 9.69 2.91 -3.13
N VAL A 48 8.88 3.00 -2.07
CA VAL A 48 7.79 3.97 -1.98
C VAL A 48 8.01 4.89 -0.80
N GLN A 49 7.98 6.18 -1.10
CA GLN A 49 8.01 7.28 -0.14
C GLN A 49 6.65 7.98 -0.16
N THR A 50 6.09 8.28 1.01
CA THR A 50 4.78 8.93 1.11
C THR A 50 4.68 9.88 2.30
N SER A 51 3.97 10.99 2.08
CA SER A 51 3.48 11.87 3.15
C SER A 51 2.23 11.32 3.86
N ALA A 52 1.76 10.13 3.47
CA ALA A 52 0.63 9.45 4.10
C ALA A 52 1.06 8.70 5.38
N ASN A 53 0.09 8.32 6.21
CA ASN A 53 0.35 7.61 7.48
C ASN A 53 0.00 6.11 7.41
N ALA A 54 -0.35 5.61 6.24
CA ALA A 54 -0.56 4.19 6.00
C ALA A 54 -0.24 3.79 4.55
N PHE A 55 0.10 2.52 4.38
CA PHE A 55 -0.03 1.81 3.10
C PHE A 55 -1.11 0.76 3.25
N THR A 56 -2.08 0.74 2.34
CA THR A 56 -2.94 -0.43 2.17
C THR A 56 -2.33 -1.32 1.10
N LEU A 57 -2.12 -2.58 1.46
CA LEU A 57 -1.56 -3.58 0.56
C LEU A 57 -2.66 -4.58 0.25
N PHE A 58 -3.01 -4.69 -1.02
CA PHE A 58 -4.03 -5.61 -1.51
C PHE A 58 -3.43 -6.58 -2.53
N THR A 59 -3.51 -7.88 -2.26
CA THR A 59 -2.90 -8.93 -3.09
C THR A 59 -3.79 -9.38 -4.25
N THR A 60 -4.91 -8.71 -4.55
CA THR A 60 -5.84 -9.17 -5.62
C THR A 60 -6.34 -10.60 -5.41
N ASN A 61 -6.55 -11.00 -4.16
CA ASN A 61 -6.88 -12.36 -3.73
C ASN A 61 -8.38 -12.72 -3.89
N GLU A 62 -9.25 -11.72 -4.04
CA GLU A 62 -10.70 -11.94 -4.18
C GLU A 62 -11.10 -12.40 -5.59
N PRO A 63 -12.23 -13.12 -5.73
CA PRO A 63 -12.79 -13.47 -7.04
C PRO A 63 -12.97 -12.23 -7.91
N GLN A 64 -12.42 -12.28 -9.12
CA GLN A 64 -12.49 -11.15 -10.05
C GLN A 64 -13.51 -11.46 -11.14
N GLU A 65 -14.29 -10.45 -11.51
CA GLU A 65 -15.07 -10.51 -12.74
C GLU A 65 -14.15 -10.77 -13.95
N PRO A 66 -14.59 -11.51 -14.98
CA PRO A 66 -13.77 -11.75 -16.15
C PRO A 66 -13.40 -10.43 -16.85
N PHE A 67 -12.13 -10.06 -16.80
CA PHE A 67 -11.58 -8.96 -17.61
C PHE A 67 -10.16 -9.26 -18.09
N LYS A 68 -9.75 -8.57 -19.17
CA LYS A 68 -8.41 -8.70 -19.75
C LYS A 68 -7.48 -7.59 -19.25
N ILE A 69 -6.37 -7.96 -18.63
CA ILE A 69 -5.24 -7.07 -18.34
C ILE A 69 -4.43 -6.87 -19.63
N ASN A 70 -4.11 -5.62 -19.96
CA ASN A 70 -3.35 -5.25 -21.17
C ASN A 70 -3.90 -5.84 -22.47
N GLY A 71 -5.21 -6.16 -22.51
CA GLY A 71 -5.90 -6.71 -23.67
C GLY A 71 -5.65 -8.19 -23.99
N ASN A 72 -4.76 -8.88 -23.28
CA ASN A 72 -4.36 -10.25 -23.63
C ASN A 72 -4.26 -11.24 -22.45
N GLN A 73 -4.08 -10.76 -21.23
CA GLN A 73 -3.94 -11.58 -20.05
C GLN A 73 -5.27 -11.66 -19.29
N ASP A 74 -5.75 -12.85 -18.96
CA ASP A 74 -6.90 -12.98 -18.07
C ASP A 74 -6.54 -12.53 -16.66
N MET A 75 -7.44 -11.78 -16.03
CA MET A 75 -7.36 -11.51 -14.59
C MET A 75 -7.40 -12.84 -13.82
N ALA A 76 -6.54 -12.96 -12.82
CA ALA A 76 -6.49 -14.11 -11.92
C ALA A 76 -6.24 -13.61 -10.50
N ALA A 77 -6.61 -14.43 -9.50
CA ALA A 77 -6.28 -14.13 -8.13
C ALA A 77 -4.75 -14.06 -7.95
N ASN A 78 -4.28 -13.12 -7.13
CA ASN A 78 -2.86 -12.92 -6.81
C ASN A 78 -1.97 -12.53 -8.00
N ILE A 79 -2.56 -12.00 -9.09
CA ILE A 79 -1.80 -11.58 -10.28
C ILE A 79 -1.03 -10.27 -10.08
N GLY A 80 -1.36 -9.51 -9.04
CA GLY A 80 -0.68 -8.27 -8.73
C GLY A 80 -0.79 -7.87 -7.25
N LEU A 81 -0.10 -6.79 -6.91
CA LEU A 81 -0.15 -6.15 -5.61
C LEU A 81 -0.50 -4.68 -5.79
N ALA A 82 -1.64 -4.26 -5.24
CA ALA A 82 -1.91 -2.84 -5.08
C ALA A 82 -1.14 -2.31 -3.86
N ILE A 83 -0.47 -1.17 -4.06
CA ILE A 83 0.24 -0.43 -3.01
C ILE A 83 -0.40 0.95 -2.95
N GLU A 84 -1.13 1.22 -1.87
CA GLU A 84 -2.00 2.39 -1.75
C GLU A 84 -1.58 3.26 -0.57
N PRO A 85 -0.74 4.28 -0.78
CA PRO A 85 -0.42 5.24 0.26
C PRO A 85 -1.64 6.10 0.56
N GLN A 86 -2.15 6.03 1.79
CA GLN A 86 -3.37 6.74 2.20
C GLN A 86 -3.39 7.09 3.69
N MET A 87 -4.37 7.90 4.11
CA MET A 87 -4.69 8.00 5.53
C MET A 87 -5.24 6.66 6.03
N LEU A 88 -5.12 6.35 7.32
CA LEU A 88 -5.66 5.11 7.87
C LEU A 88 -7.15 4.96 7.52
N PRO A 89 -7.60 3.75 7.12
CA PRO A 89 -9.01 3.50 6.81
C PRO A 89 -9.90 3.90 7.98
N ASP A 90 -11.10 4.40 7.65
CA ASP A 90 -12.10 4.86 8.61
C ASP A 90 -11.70 6.08 9.48
N ALA A 91 -10.75 6.89 8.99
CA ALA A 91 -10.26 8.08 9.72
C ALA A 91 -11.36 9.09 10.12
N ILE A 92 -12.50 9.12 9.43
CA ILE A 92 -13.61 10.02 9.78
C ILE A 92 -14.25 9.68 11.13
N HIS A 93 -14.21 8.41 11.54
CA HIS A 93 -14.82 7.92 12.78
C HIS A 93 -13.80 7.74 13.92
N HIS A 94 -12.49 7.77 13.63
CA HIS A 94 -11.44 7.46 14.59
C HIS A 94 -10.44 8.60 14.80
N SER A 95 -10.50 9.22 15.99
CA SER A 95 -9.50 10.22 16.38
C SER A 95 -8.10 9.60 16.38
N GLY A 96 -7.14 10.24 15.70
CA GLY A 96 -5.75 9.79 15.63
C GLY A 96 -5.41 8.95 14.39
N PHE A 97 -6.36 8.69 13.49
CA PHE A 97 -6.13 7.99 12.23
C PHE A 97 -5.60 8.88 11.09
N GLY A 98 -5.42 10.17 11.39
CA GLY A 98 -5.01 11.18 10.42
C GLY A 98 -6.14 12.16 10.15
N ASN A 99 -5.83 13.28 9.49
CA ASN A 99 -6.82 14.25 9.08
C ASN A 99 -7.14 14.05 7.59
N ILE A 100 -8.42 13.89 7.28
CA ILE A 100 -8.96 13.80 5.92
C ILE A 100 -9.91 14.95 5.59
N ILE A 101 -10.14 15.89 6.52
CA ILE A 101 -11.03 17.02 6.32
C ILE A 101 -10.31 18.10 5.49
N ILE A 102 -10.86 18.37 4.31
CA ILE A 102 -10.43 19.46 3.44
C ILE A 102 -11.44 20.61 3.58
N SER A 103 -10.98 21.78 4.01
CA SER A 103 -11.81 22.99 4.07
C SER A 103 -11.44 23.95 2.93
N PRO A 104 -12.36 24.83 2.48
CA PRO A 104 -12.07 25.79 1.43
C PRO A 104 -10.84 26.69 1.69
N SER A 105 -10.54 26.96 2.96
CA SER A 105 -9.40 27.79 3.38
C SER A 105 -8.10 27.02 3.58
N LYS A 106 -8.12 25.69 3.56
CA LYS A 106 -6.96 24.84 3.84
C LYS A 106 -6.87 23.70 2.84
N PRO A 107 -6.30 23.94 1.64
CA PRO A 107 -6.03 22.87 0.70
C PRO A 107 -5.05 21.86 1.32
N MET A 108 -5.28 20.58 1.05
CA MET A 108 -4.39 19.50 1.46
C MET A 108 -3.62 18.98 0.26
N MET A 109 -2.35 18.67 0.49
CA MET A 109 -1.45 18.10 -0.52
C MET A 109 -0.83 16.83 0.05
N TYR A 110 -0.88 15.76 -0.74
CA TYR A 110 -0.21 14.52 -0.45
C TYR A 110 0.82 14.25 -1.55
N ARG A 111 1.94 13.63 -1.18
CA ARG A 111 3.02 13.31 -2.11
C ARG A 111 3.41 11.85 -1.96
N ASN A 112 3.42 11.15 -3.09
CA ASN A 112 3.88 9.78 -3.22
C ASN A 112 4.98 9.73 -4.28
N VAL A 113 6.09 9.05 -3.99
CA VAL A 113 7.19 8.84 -4.94
C VAL A 113 7.50 7.36 -5.03
N TYR A 114 7.59 6.87 -6.27
CA TYR A 114 7.93 5.50 -6.60
C TYR A 114 9.30 5.51 -7.27
N TYR A 115 10.29 4.92 -6.61
CA TYR A 115 11.63 4.70 -7.16
C TYR A 115 11.66 3.31 -7.79
N LEU A 116 11.92 3.25 -9.09
CA LEU A 116 11.97 2.02 -9.88
C LEU A 116 13.42 1.74 -10.25
N ASN A 117 13.90 0.54 -9.92
CA ASN A 117 15.23 0.05 -10.30
C ASN A 117 15.11 -1.30 -11.00
#